data_AF-A0A1G7FBF7-F1
#
_entry.id   AF-A0A1G7FBF7-F1
#
_cell.length_a   1.000
_cell.length_b   1.000
_cell.length_c   1.000
_cell.angle_alpha   90.00
_cell.angle_beta   90.00
_cell.angle_gamma   90.00
#
_symmetry.space_group_name_H-M   'P 1'
#
loop_
_entity.id
_entity.type
_entity.pdbx_description
1 polymer ?
#
loop_
_entity_poly.entity_id
_entity_poly.type
_entity_poly.pdbx_seq_one_letter_code
_entity_poly.pdbx_strand_id
1 'polypeptide(L)'
;MSGGATAICGASAALALAAALPKGPEKDRFTLVVVVAVSALSTLAMVAYPLVATLLRLTAPQAGLLLGGTIHDVAQVVAAGFMLSDTVGEYATVVKLLRVSLLALVVAVTALAYRRASKAGKAGISVLPWFLILFVALAAANSLSWMSQPAVSAADIGSRFCLLIAVSALGAKSSMRKLASAGWRTGVLLAAETLWLAMFVLVCIHFIA
;
A
#
# COMPACT_ATOMS: atom_id res chain seq x y z
N MET A 1 11.39 10.06 0.93
CA MET A 1 10.39 9.69 -0.09
C MET A 1 10.27 8.18 -0.24
N SER A 2 11.37 7.43 -0.44
CA SER A 2 11.37 5.96 -0.49
C SER A 2 10.68 5.33 0.72
N GLY A 3 11.07 5.70 1.94
CA GLY A 3 10.48 5.15 3.17
C GLY A 3 8.97 5.36 3.29
N GLY A 4 8.43 6.51 2.85
CA GLY A 4 6.98 6.72 2.81
C GLY A 4 6.28 5.91 1.71
N ALA A 5 6.97 5.70 0.57
CA ALA A 5 6.49 4.82 -0.49
C ALA A 5 6.40 3.37 0.00
N THR A 6 7.45 2.84 0.61
CA THR A 6 7.47 1.46 1.11
C THR A 6 6.55 1.25 2.31
N ALA A 7 6.46 2.22 3.22
CA ALA A 7 5.70 2.11 4.46
C ALA A 7 4.19 2.38 4.34
N ILE A 8 3.68 2.97 3.24
CA ILE A 8 2.27 3.37 3.15
C ILE A 8 1.55 2.72 1.97
N CYS A 9 1.61 3.31 0.77
CA CYS A 9 0.86 2.86 -0.42
C CYS A 9 1.68 2.92 -1.72
N GLY A 10 3.01 2.91 -1.63
CA GLY A 10 3.88 2.83 -2.80
C GLY A 10 3.89 4.12 -3.59
N ALA A 11 3.41 4.05 -4.84
CA ALA A 11 3.48 5.14 -5.80
C ALA A 11 2.73 6.39 -5.36
N SER A 12 1.52 6.25 -4.81
CA SER A 12 0.69 7.38 -4.37
C SER A 12 1.31 8.12 -3.18
N ALA A 13 1.94 7.40 -2.25
CA ALA A 13 2.70 8.01 -1.16
C ALA A 13 3.96 8.73 -1.66
N ALA A 14 4.69 8.14 -2.62
CA ALA A 14 5.86 8.78 -3.23
C ALA A 14 5.49 10.13 -3.89
N LEU A 15 4.40 10.16 -4.67
CA LEU A 15 3.91 11.37 -5.35
C LEU A 15 3.42 12.42 -4.35
N ALA A 16 2.66 12.02 -3.32
CA ALA A 16 2.16 12.94 -2.30
C ALA A 16 3.31 13.58 -1.50
N LEU A 17 4.33 12.80 -1.14
CA LEU A 17 5.53 13.31 -0.48
C LEU A 17 6.38 14.18 -1.41
N ALA A 18 6.48 13.85 -2.70
CA ALA A 18 7.15 14.70 -3.69
C ALA A 18 6.52 16.09 -3.77
N ALA A 19 5.19 16.17 -3.67
CA ALA A 19 4.44 17.42 -3.69
C ALA A 19 4.63 18.25 -2.42
N ALA A 20 4.82 17.60 -1.26
CA ALA A 20 5.06 18.26 0.01
C ALA A 20 6.51 18.76 0.19
N LEU A 21 7.46 18.23 -0.58
CA LEU A 21 8.88 18.57 -0.51
C LEU A 21 9.24 19.74 -1.45
N PRO A 22 10.27 20.55 -1.10
CA PRO A 22 10.76 21.64 -1.93
C PRO A 22 11.09 21.19 -3.36
N LYS A 23 10.93 22.07 -4.34
CA LYS A 23 11.35 21.78 -5.71
C LYS A 23 12.88 21.69 -5.77
N GLY A 24 13.38 20.74 -6.56
CA GLY A 24 14.79 20.56 -6.84
C GLY A 24 14.97 20.00 -8.26
N PRO A 25 16.14 20.19 -8.88
CA PRO A 25 16.36 19.93 -10.31
C PRO A 25 16.16 18.45 -10.70
N GLU A 26 16.33 17.52 -9.77
CA GLU A 26 16.18 16.07 -10.03
C GLU A 26 14.92 15.44 -9.41
N LYS A 27 14.05 16.23 -8.76
CA LYS A 27 12.94 15.71 -7.96
C LYS A 27 12.01 14.80 -8.76
N ASP A 28 11.63 15.21 -9.96
CA ASP A 28 10.66 14.48 -10.78
C ASP A 28 11.24 13.15 -11.27
N ARG A 29 12.53 13.15 -11.64
CA ARG A 29 13.28 11.95 -12.00
C ARG A 29 13.37 10.97 -10.83
N PHE A 30 13.74 11.44 -9.63
CA PHE A 30 13.79 10.59 -8.45
C PHE A 30 12.41 10.04 -8.07
N THR A 31 11.38 10.86 -8.13
CA THR A 31 9.99 10.43 -7.86
C THR A 31 9.59 9.32 -8.82
N LEU A 32 9.86 9.48 -10.11
CA LEU A 32 9.55 8.47 -11.12
C LEU A 32 10.31 7.16 -10.89
N VAL A 33 11.61 7.23 -10.56
CA VAL A 33 12.41 6.03 -10.24
C VAL A 33 11.86 5.32 -9.01
N VAL A 34 11.51 6.05 -7.94
CA VAL A 34 10.93 5.46 -6.72
C VAL A 34 9.57 4.82 -7.02
N VAL A 35 8.68 5.51 -7.74
CA VAL A 35 7.36 5.00 -8.13
C VAL A 35 7.48 3.69 -8.91
N VAL A 36 8.38 3.63 -9.89
CA VAL A 36 8.57 2.43 -10.71
C VAL A 36 9.17 1.29 -9.89
N ALA A 37 10.21 1.56 -9.10
CA ALA A 37 10.90 0.55 -8.31
C ALA A 37 10.01 -0.01 -7.19
N VAL A 38 9.21 0.82 -6.52
CA VAL A 38 8.30 0.35 -5.47
C VAL A 38 7.15 -0.47 -6.05
N SER A 39 6.61 -0.09 -7.22
CA SER A 39 5.64 -0.92 -7.94
C SER A 39 6.23 -2.28 -8.32
N ALA A 40 7.49 -2.31 -8.76
CA ALA A 40 8.21 -3.55 -9.08
C ALA A 40 8.29 -4.50 -7.88
N LEU A 41 8.80 -3.98 -6.77
CA LEU A 41 8.97 -4.73 -5.54
C LEU A 41 7.63 -5.19 -4.98
N SER A 42 6.59 -4.37 -5.13
CA SER A 42 5.24 -4.73 -4.70
C SER A 42 4.64 -5.85 -5.55
N THR A 43 4.89 -5.88 -6.86
CA THR A 43 4.52 -7.05 -7.70
C THR A 43 5.26 -8.30 -7.26
N LEU A 44 6.56 -8.20 -6.97
CA LEU A 44 7.33 -9.33 -6.47
C LEU A 44 6.78 -9.83 -5.12
N ALA A 45 6.51 -8.93 -4.19
CA ALA A 45 5.93 -9.22 -2.88
C ALA A 45 4.53 -9.86 -3.00
N MET A 46 3.68 -9.36 -3.90
CA MET A 46 2.36 -9.92 -4.19
C MET A 46 2.42 -11.40 -4.55
N VAL A 47 3.42 -11.81 -5.33
CA VAL A 47 3.60 -13.21 -5.75
C VAL A 47 4.31 -14.03 -4.67
N ALA A 48 5.35 -13.47 -4.03
CA ALA A 48 6.20 -14.19 -3.09
C ALA A 48 5.56 -14.39 -1.71
N TYR A 49 4.87 -13.39 -1.17
CA TYR A 49 4.39 -13.45 0.21
C TYR A 49 3.24 -14.42 0.48
N PRO A 50 2.31 -14.72 -0.45
CA PRO A 50 1.38 -15.82 -0.27
C PRO A 50 2.09 -17.17 -0.05
N LEU A 51 3.20 -17.41 -0.75
CA LEU A 51 4.02 -18.61 -0.55
C LEU A 51 4.70 -18.58 0.83
N VAL A 52 5.25 -17.43 1.25
CA VAL A 52 5.84 -17.29 2.59
C VAL A 52 4.80 -17.56 3.69
N ALA A 53 3.60 -16.99 3.58
CA ALA A 53 2.53 -17.16 4.56
C ALA A 53 2.07 -18.62 4.68
N THR A 54 1.96 -19.33 3.55
CA THR A 54 1.59 -20.75 3.52
C THR A 54 2.69 -21.66 4.06
N LEU A 55 3.96 -21.41 3.71
CA LEU A 55 5.11 -22.15 4.22
C LEU A 55 5.26 -22.01 5.74
N LEU A 56 5.05 -20.80 6.27
CA LEU A 56 5.08 -20.53 7.70
C LEU A 56 3.80 -20.95 8.43
N ARG A 57 2.80 -21.48 7.71
CA ARG A 57 1.49 -21.89 8.24
C ARG A 57 0.81 -20.79 9.09
N LEU A 58 0.88 -19.56 8.63
CA LEU A 58 0.29 -18.42 9.32
C LEU A 58 -1.24 -18.55 9.36
N THR A 59 -1.85 -18.16 10.48
CA THR A 59 -3.30 -18.04 10.58
C THR A 59 -3.83 -16.91 9.69
N ALA A 60 -5.13 -16.89 9.39
CA ALA A 60 -5.70 -15.86 8.51
C ALA A 60 -5.42 -14.41 8.96
N PRO A 61 -5.56 -14.05 10.25
CA PRO A 61 -5.17 -12.71 10.73
C PRO A 61 -3.67 -12.42 10.56
N GLN A 62 -2.80 -13.41 10.80
CA GLN A 62 -1.34 -13.26 10.69
C GLN A 62 -0.91 -13.09 9.23
N ALA A 63 -1.45 -13.90 8.32
CA ALA A 63 -1.22 -13.76 6.89
C ALA A 63 -1.75 -12.42 6.37
N GLY A 64 -2.93 -11.99 6.84
CA GLY A 64 -3.48 -10.68 6.53
C GLY A 64 -2.58 -9.54 7.01
N LEU A 65 -2.06 -9.63 8.23
CA LEU A 65 -1.10 -8.67 8.78
C LEU A 65 0.20 -8.62 7.98
N LEU A 66 0.74 -9.79 7.58
CA LEU A 66 1.91 -9.86 6.72
C LEU A 66 1.65 -9.17 5.38
N LEU A 67 0.62 -9.59 4.64
CA LEU A 67 0.35 -9.07 3.30
C LEU A 67 0.01 -7.57 3.31
N GLY A 68 -0.95 -7.16 4.15
CA GLY A 68 -1.35 -5.75 4.28
C GLY A 68 -0.26 -4.86 4.89
N GLY A 69 0.58 -5.43 5.74
CA GLY A 69 1.68 -4.76 6.43
C GLY A 69 2.93 -4.55 5.58
N THR A 70 3.07 -5.26 4.45
CA THR A 70 4.35 -5.30 3.72
C THR A 70 4.23 -5.06 2.22
N ILE A 71 3.14 -5.48 1.56
CA ILE A 71 2.93 -5.17 0.13
C ILE A 71 2.65 -3.68 -0.02
N HIS A 72 3.28 -3.04 -1.01
CA HIS A 72 3.31 -1.58 -1.11
C HIS A 72 2.10 -1.00 -1.83
N ASP A 73 1.42 -1.73 -2.71
CA ASP A 73 0.23 -1.26 -3.43
C ASP A 73 -1.07 -1.85 -2.87
N VAL A 74 -2.15 -1.06 -2.85
CA VAL A 74 -3.46 -1.49 -2.29
C VAL A 74 -4.08 -2.61 -3.12
N ALA A 75 -4.10 -2.47 -4.45
CA ALA A 75 -4.71 -3.48 -5.32
C ALA A 75 -3.96 -4.81 -5.24
N GLN A 76 -2.64 -4.76 -5.11
CA GLN A 76 -1.80 -5.94 -4.96
C GLN A 76 -1.99 -6.65 -3.61
N VAL A 77 -2.21 -5.90 -2.53
CA VAL A 77 -2.56 -6.49 -1.23
C VAL A 77 -3.87 -7.26 -1.33
N VAL A 78 -4.91 -6.61 -1.88
CA VAL A 78 -6.25 -7.21 -2.01
C VAL A 78 -6.14 -8.47 -2.86
N ALA A 79 -5.48 -8.39 -4.02
CA ALA A 79 -5.24 -9.53 -4.89
C ALA A 79 -4.56 -10.69 -4.17
N ALA A 80 -3.41 -10.45 -3.52
CA ALA A 80 -2.65 -11.48 -2.82
C ALA A 80 -3.43 -12.09 -1.65
N GLY A 81 -4.21 -11.30 -0.92
CA GLY A 81 -4.98 -11.76 0.23
C GLY A 81 -6.14 -12.67 -0.18
N PHE A 82 -6.96 -12.24 -1.13
CA PHE A 82 -8.09 -13.03 -1.64
C PHE A 82 -7.64 -14.25 -2.45
N MET A 83 -6.41 -14.28 -2.97
CA MET A 83 -5.80 -15.49 -3.53
C MET A 83 -5.56 -16.59 -2.49
N LEU A 84 -5.38 -16.25 -1.20
CA LEU A 84 -5.24 -17.23 -0.12
C LEU A 84 -6.60 -17.65 0.45
N SER A 85 -7.43 -16.69 0.85
CA SER A 85 -8.83 -16.89 1.25
C SER A 85 -9.54 -15.55 1.44
N ASP A 86 -10.86 -15.57 1.47
CA ASP A 86 -11.68 -14.38 1.73
C ASP A 86 -11.30 -13.70 3.06
N THR A 87 -11.15 -14.49 4.13
CA THR A 87 -10.76 -13.96 5.46
C THR A 87 -9.39 -13.27 5.44
N VAL A 88 -8.39 -13.84 4.76
CA VAL A 88 -7.06 -13.22 4.62
C VAL A 88 -7.15 -11.92 3.83
N GLY A 89 -7.94 -11.90 2.76
CA GLY A 89 -8.22 -10.73 1.94
C GLY A 89 -8.81 -9.58 2.76
N GLU A 90 -9.79 -9.86 3.61
CA GLU A 90 -10.42 -8.88 4.51
C GLU A 90 -9.41 -8.29 5.50
N TYR A 91 -8.68 -9.12 6.24
CA TYR A 91 -7.64 -8.66 7.18
C TYR A 91 -6.56 -7.83 6.48
N ALA A 92 -6.04 -8.33 5.35
CA ALA A 92 -5.01 -7.64 4.59
C ALA A 92 -5.46 -6.26 4.10
N THR A 93 -6.71 -6.18 3.62
CA THR A 93 -7.32 -4.92 3.16
C THR A 93 -7.43 -3.91 4.28
N VAL A 94 -7.95 -4.32 5.45
CA VAL A 94 -8.08 -3.44 6.62
C VAL A 94 -6.70 -2.92 7.05
N VAL A 95 -5.73 -3.81 7.24
CA VAL A 95 -4.35 -3.43 7.63
C VAL A 95 -3.75 -2.44 6.63
N LYS A 96 -3.93 -2.68 5.33
CA LYS A 96 -3.41 -1.78 4.29
C LYS A 96 -4.07 -0.41 4.32
N LEU A 97 -5.40 -0.36 4.45
CA LEU A 97 -6.14 0.90 4.46
C LEU A 97 -5.85 1.72 5.72
N LEU A 98 -5.63 1.07 6.86
CA LEU A 98 -5.10 1.72 8.07
C LEU A 98 -3.74 2.37 7.80
N ARG A 99 -2.84 1.72 7.05
CA ARG A 99 -1.56 2.35 6.66
C ARG A 99 -1.77 3.52 5.69
N VAL A 100 -2.70 3.39 4.74
CA VAL A 100 -2.99 4.47 3.78
C VAL A 100 -3.60 5.69 4.47
N SER A 101 -4.40 5.52 5.52
CA SER A 101 -4.95 6.64 6.29
C SER A 101 -3.86 7.51 6.94
N LEU A 102 -2.74 6.90 7.32
CA LEU A 102 -1.57 7.60 7.86
C LEU A 102 -0.89 8.50 6.83
N LEU A 103 -1.18 8.38 5.53
CA LEU A 103 -0.58 9.22 4.50
C LEU A 103 -0.85 10.71 4.74
N ALA A 104 -2.09 11.07 5.09
CA ALA A 104 -2.44 12.46 5.34
C ALA A 104 -1.63 13.04 6.50
N LEU A 105 -1.49 12.28 7.59
CA LEU A 105 -0.68 12.65 8.75
C LEU A 105 0.80 12.81 8.38
N VAL A 106 1.37 11.82 7.70
CA VAL A 106 2.79 11.82 7.31
C VAL A 106 3.11 12.98 6.37
N VAL A 107 2.24 13.25 5.39
CA VAL A 107 2.38 14.40 4.48
C VAL A 107 2.29 15.72 5.24
N ALA A 108 1.34 15.87 6.16
CA ALA A 108 1.20 17.09 6.96
C ALA A 108 2.42 17.34 7.86
N VAL A 109 2.89 16.30 8.57
CA VAL A 109 4.10 16.39 9.42
C VAL A 109 5.32 16.73 8.58
N THR A 110 5.49 16.09 7.42
CA THR A 110 6.61 16.37 6.51
C THR A 110 6.57 17.83 6.02
N ALA A 111 5.40 18.30 5.57
CA ALA A 111 5.24 19.68 5.11
C ALA A 111 5.53 20.70 6.24
N LEU A 112 5.06 20.46 7.47
CA LEU A 112 5.30 21.33 8.61
C LEU A 112 6.78 21.36 9.04
N ALA A 113 7.44 20.19 9.06
CA ALA A 113 8.86 20.09 9.39
C ALA A 113 9.72 20.89 8.39
N TYR A 114 9.45 20.75 7.09
CA TYR A 114 10.18 21.50 6.06
C TYR A 114 9.84 22.99 6.04
N ARG A 115 8.61 23.40 6.37
CA ARG A 115 8.23 24.82 6.54
C ARG A 115 8.93 25.50 7.72
N ARG A 116 9.27 24.76 8.77
CA ARG A 116 10.05 25.29 9.90
C ARG A 116 11.54 25.41 9.54
N ALA A 117 12.06 24.46 8.75
CA ALA A 117 13.45 24.45 8.32
C ALA A 117 13.75 25.46 7.19
N SER A 118 12.82 25.65 6.25
CA SER A 118 12.92 26.63 5.17
C SER A 118 11.90 27.74 5.41
N LYS A 119 12.32 29.02 5.50
CA LYS A 119 11.44 30.20 5.48
C LYS A 119 10.67 30.37 4.14
N ALA A 120 10.26 29.29 3.50
CA ALA A 120 9.63 29.23 2.20
C ALA A 120 8.13 28.92 2.32
N GLY A 121 7.33 29.58 1.48
CA GLY A 121 5.87 29.69 1.53
C GLY A 121 5.05 28.41 1.32
N LYS A 122 3.72 28.62 1.35
CA LYS A 122 2.60 27.66 1.48
C LYS A 122 2.79 26.33 0.71
N ALA A 123 3.06 25.26 1.45
CA ALA A 123 2.87 23.89 0.97
C ALA A 123 1.40 23.49 1.13
N GLY A 124 0.79 22.95 0.06
CA GLY A 124 -0.60 22.48 0.06
C GLY A 124 -0.77 21.25 0.96
N ILE A 125 -1.73 21.30 1.86
CA ILE A 125 -2.12 20.16 2.69
C ILE A 125 -2.87 19.18 1.78
N SER A 126 -2.37 17.95 1.66
CA SER A 126 -3.03 16.92 0.87
C SER A 126 -4.30 16.45 1.60
N VAL A 127 -5.43 16.63 0.93
CA VAL A 127 -6.77 16.24 1.40
C VAL A 127 -6.81 14.72 1.55
N LEU A 128 -7.42 14.24 2.64
CA LEU A 128 -7.62 12.82 2.89
C LEU A 128 -8.27 12.17 1.64
N PRO A 129 -7.74 11.05 1.11
CA PRO A 129 -8.30 10.45 -0.10
C PRO A 129 -9.77 10.12 0.07
N TRP A 130 -10.62 10.61 -0.83
CA TRP A 130 -12.08 10.44 -0.71
C TRP A 130 -12.50 8.96 -0.63
N PHE A 131 -11.76 8.05 -1.28
CA PHE A 131 -12.04 6.62 -1.24
C PHE A 131 -11.90 6.03 0.17
N LEU A 132 -11.01 6.58 1.00
CA LEU A 132 -10.83 6.13 2.38
C LEU A 132 -12.02 6.57 3.23
N ILE A 133 -12.52 7.78 3.02
CA ILE A 133 -13.74 8.28 3.67
C ILE A 133 -14.91 7.36 3.32
N LEU A 134 -15.06 7.03 2.03
CA LEU A 134 -16.09 6.11 1.58
C LEU A 134 -15.93 4.70 2.18
N PHE A 135 -14.71 4.16 2.24
CA PHE A 135 -14.45 2.87 2.87
C PHE A 135 -14.86 2.85 4.34
N VAL A 136 -14.46 3.85 5.11
CA VAL A 136 -14.81 3.95 6.55
C VAL A 136 -16.32 4.09 6.73
N ALA A 137 -16.99 4.91 5.90
CA ALA A 137 -18.43 5.08 5.95
C ALA A 137 -19.18 3.77 5.67
N LEU A 138 -18.78 3.04 4.62
CA LEU A 138 -19.38 1.74 4.27
C LEU A 138 -19.09 0.67 5.32
N ALA A 139 -17.86 0.61 5.84
CA ALA A 139 -17.49 -0.31 6.91
C ALA A 139 -18.30 -0.05 8.19
N ALA A 140 -18.50 1.23 8.55
CA ALA A 140 -19.33 1.62 9.69
C ALA A 140 -20.80 1.26 9.46
N ALA A 141 -21.36 1.55 8.28
CA ALA A 141 -22.73 1.18 7.92
C ALA A 141 -22.96 -0.34 7.98
N ASN A 142 -22.00 -1.12 7.47
CA ASN A 142 -22.05 -2.58 7.55
C ASN A 142 -21.95 -3.07 9.01
N SER A 143 -21.06 -2.49 9.81
CA SER A 143 -20.87 -2.85 11.23
C SER A 143 -22.08 -2.51 12.10
N LEU A 144 -22.81 -1.44 11.76
CA LEU A 144 -24.07 -1.05 12.40
C LEU A 144 -25.27 -1.85 11.88
N SER A 145 -25.06 -2.86 11.03
CA SER A 145 -26.11 -3.68 10.40
C SER A 145 -27.14 -2.87 9.60
N TRP A 146 -26.75 -1.71 9.07
CA TRP A 146 -27.61 -0.86 8.22
C TRP A 146 -27.76 -1.42 6.80
N MET A 147 -26.93 -2.40 6.42
CA MET A 147 -26.97 -3.07 5.12
C MET A 147 -27.68 -4.42 5.23
N SER A 148 -28.59 -4.69 4.29
CA SER A 148 -29.28 -5.98 4.22
C SER A 148 -28.34 -7.07 3.71
N GLN A 149 -28.49 -8.30 4.21
CA GLN A 149 -27.69 -9.45 3.78
C GLN A 149 -27.65 -9.65 2.26
N PRO A 150 -28.78 -9.52 1.50
CA PRO A 150 -28.73 -9.63 0.05
C PRO A 150 -27.88 -8.55 -0.62
N ALA A 151 -27.89 -7.33 -0.10
CA ALA A 151 -27.08 -6.24 -0.63
C ALA A 151 -25.58 -6.48 -0.41
N VAL A 152 -25.21 -6.99 0.78
CA VAL A 152 -23.83 -7.36 1.10
C VAL A 152 -23.35 -8.49 0.17
N SER A 153 -24.15 -9.55 -0.02
CA SER A 153 -23.79 -10.65 -0.92
C SER A 153 -23.65 -10.21 -2.37
N ALA A 154 -24.54 -9.34 -2.86
CA ALA A 154 -24.43 -8.79 -4.22
C ALA A 154 -23.17 -7.92 -4.37
N ALA A 155 -22.84 -7.12 -3.35
CA ALA A 155 -21.63 -6.32 -3.32
C ALA A 155 -20.35 -7.19 -3.29
N ASP A 156 -20.35 -8.31 -2.54
CA ASP A 156 -19.23 -9.26 -2.53
C ASP A 156 -18.97 -9.86 -3.92
N ILE A 157 -20.03 -10.34 -4.59
CA ILE A 157 -19.91 -10.86 -5.96
C ILE A 157 -19.36 -9.79 -6.91
N GLY A 158 -19.91 -8.57 -6.85
CA GLY A 158 -19.42 -7.44 -7.65
C GLY A 158 -17.95 -7.11 -7.37
N SER A 159 -17.55 -7.13 -6.09
CA SER A 159 -16.17 -6.92 -5.66
C SER A 159 -15.22 -7.96 -6.27
N ARG A 160 -15.60 -9.25 -6.26
CA ARG A 160 -14.80 -10.33 -6.87
C ARG A 160 -14.61 -10.12 -8.38
N PHE A 161 -15.65 -9.73 -9.11
CA PHE A 161 -15.53 -9.40 -10.53
C PHE A 161 -14.60 -8.21 -10.77
N CYS A 162 -14.76 -7.14 -9.99
CA CYS A 162 -13.88 -5.97 -10.06
C CYS A 162 -12.43 -6.34 -9.73
N LEU A 163 -12.19 -7.21 -8.76
CA LEU A 163 -10.86 -7.67 -8.38
C LEU A 163 -10.22 -8.49 -9.50
N LEU A 164 -10.96 -9.42 -10.11
CA LEU A 164 -10.48 -10.19 -11.27
C LEU A 164 -10.05 -9.28 -12.42
N ILE A 165 -10.87 -8.27 -12.74
CA ILE A 165 -10.55 -7.27 -13.76
C ILE A 165 -9.30 -6.47 -13.36
N ALA A 166 -9.21 -6.02 -12.11
CA ALA A 166 -8.09 -5.24 -11.60
C ALA A 166 -6.77 -6.01 -11.66
N VAL A 167 -6.76 -7.28 -11.22
CA VAL A 167 -5.57 -8.15 -11.27
C VAL A 167 -5.15 -8.41 -12.71
N SER A 168 -6.11 -8.69 -13.60
CA SER A 168 -5.84 -8.89 -15.02
C SER A 168 -5.24 -7.63 -15.67
N ALA A 169 -5.82 -6.47 -15.41
CA ALA A 169 -5.32 -5.19 -15.90
C ALA A 169 -3.94 -4.83 -15.35
N LEU A 170 -3.66 -5.17 -14.09
CA LEU A 170 -2.34 -4.96 -13.48
C LEU A 170 -1.26 -5.82 -14.14
N GLY A 171 -1.58 -7.06 -14.49
CA GLY A 171 -0.73 -7.92 -15.30
C GLY A 171 -0.41 -7.27 -16.65
N ALA A 172 -1.43 -6.76 -17.35
CA ALA A 172 -1.26 -6.09 -18.64
C ALA A 172 -0.48 -4.76 -18.56
N LYS A 173 -0.60 -4.02 -17.46
CA LYS A 173 0.09 -2.73 -17.25
C LYS A 173 1.55 -2.88 -16.82
N SER A 174 1.96 -4.07 -16.33
CA SER A 174 3.30 -4.32 -15.82
C SER A 174 4.34 -4.30 -16.95
N SER A 175 4.97 -3.13 -17.14
CA SER A 175 6.02 -2.94 -18.13
C SER A 175 7.39 -3.29 -17.54
N MET A 176 7.93 -4.46 -17.91
CA MET A 176 9.31 -4.89 -17.59
C MET A 176 10.35 -3.84 -18.02
N ARG A 177 10.06 -3.08 -19.08
CA ARG A 177 10.95 -2.03 -19.62
C ARG A 177 11.07 -0.82 -18.69
N LYS A 178 10.01 -0.47 -17.96
CA LYS A 178 10.06 0.59 -16.94
C LYS A 178 10.83 0.10 -15.71
N LEU A 179 10.65 -1.16 -15.30
CA LEU A 179 11.44 -1.78 -14.23
C LEU A 179 12.95 -1.65 -14.46
N ALA A 180 13.39 -1.93 -15.68
CA ALA A 180 14.81 -1.91 -16.06
C ALA A 180 15.44 -0.51 -16.05
N SER A 181 14.64 0.57 -16.05
CA SER A 181 15.15 1.94 -15.94
C SER A 181 15.26 2.44 -14.49
N ALA A 182 14.81 1.65 -13.51
CA ALA A 182 15.05 1.94 -12.11
C ALA A 182 16.53 1.71 -11.78
N GLY A 183 17.27 2.78 -11.50
CA GLY A 183 18.69 2.69 -11.16
C GLY A 183 18.94 1.74 -9.97
N TRP A 184 19.98 0.91 -10.06
CA TRP A 184 20.24 -0.19 -9.10
C TRP A 184 20.31 0.28 -7.64
N ARG A 185 20.89 1.46 -7.38
CA ARG A 185 21.03 2.05 -6.03
C ARG A 185 19.68 2.23 -5.35
N THR A 186 18.69 2.76 -6.07
CA THR A 186 17.33 2.96 -5.54
C THR A 186 16.62 1.62 -5.34
N GLY A 187 16.85 0.66 -6.25
CA GLY A 187 16.32 -0.69 -6.12
C GLY A 187 16.80 -1.39 -4.85
N VAL A 188 18.11 -1.32 -4.55
CA VAL A 188 18.69 -1.92 -3.34
C VAL A 188 18.18 -1.25 -2.07
N LEU A 189 18.09 0.09 -2.04
CA LEU A 189 17.55 0.80 -0.89
C LEU A 189 16.09 0.39 -0.62
N LEU A 190 15.25 0.37 -1.64
CA LEU A 190 13.85 -0.02 -1.49
C LEU A 190 13.71 -1.49 -1.11
N ALA A 191 14.51 -2.38 -1.69
CA ALA A 191 14.51 -3.79 -1.32
C ALA A 191 14.92 -4.00 0.15
N ALA A 192 15.90 -3.25 0.63
CA ALA A 192 16.29 -3.26 2.04
C ALA A 192 15.17 -2.73 2.95
N GLU A 193 14.50 -1.63 2.59
CA GLU A 193 13.33 -1.13 3.30
C GLU A 193 12.18 -2.16 3.31
N THR A 194 11.90 -2.81 2.18
CA THR A 194 10.88 -3.87 2.06
C THR A 194 11.22 -5.07 2.93
N LEU A 195 12.47 -5.55 2.90
CA LEU A 195 12.93 -6.67 3.70
C LEU A 195 12.87 -6.34 5.19
N TRP A 196 13.29 -5.14 5.58
CA TRP A 196 13.19 -4.67 6.95
C TRP A 196 11.74 -4.66 7.44
N LEU A 197 10.81 -4.10 6.66
CA LEU A 197 9.38 -4.10 7.00
C LEU A 197 8.82 -5.52 7.11
N ALA A 198 9.20 -6.43 6.21
CA ALA A 198 8.77 -7.82 6.26
C ALA A 198 9.28 -8.53 7.53
N MET A 199 10.56 -8.37 7.84
CA MET A 199 11.15 -8.92 9.07
C MET A 199 10.49 -8.35 10.32
N PHE A 200 10.27 -7.03 10.36
CA PHE A 200 9.60 -6.38 11.49
C PHE A 200 8.19 -6.92 11.71
N VAL A 201 7.38 -7.04 10.65
CA VAL A 201 6.02 -7.58 10.76
C VAL A 201 6.03 -9.05 11.17
N LEU A 202 6.93 -9.86 10.63
CA LEU A 202 7.08 -11.27 11.04
C LEU A 202 7.48 -11.40 12.52
N VAL A 203 8.36 -10.54 13.00
CA VAL A 203 8.73 -10.49 14.43
C VAL A 203 7.52 -10.10 15.28
N CYS A 204 6.76 -9.07 14.89
CA CYS A 204 5.53 -8.69 15.58
C CYS A 204 4.51 -9.83 15.62
N ILE A 205 4.33 -10.55 14.50
CA ILE A 205 3.45 -11.72 14.44
C ILE A 205 3.90 -12.77 15.46
N HIS A 206 5.20 -13.05 15.56
CA HIS A 206 5.74 -14.03 16.49
C HIS A 206 5.52 -13.66 17.97
N PHE A 207 5.54 -12.37 18.31
CA PHE A 207 5.29 -11.90 19.68
C PHE A 207 3.80 -11.79 20.05
N ILE A 208 2.91 -11.68 19.05
CA ILE A 208 1.46 -11.55 19.26
C ILE A 208 0.77 -12.94 19.26
N ALA A 209 1.42 -13.96 18.70
CA ALA A 209 0.98 -15.36 18.64
C ALA A 209 1.24 -16.11 19.94
#